data_AF-A0A440UUL3-F1
#
_entry.id   AF-A0A440UUL3-F1
#
_cell.length_a   1.000
_cell.length_b   1.000
_cell.length_c   1.000
_cell.angle_alpha   90.00
_cell.angle_beta   90.00
_cell.angle_gamma   90.00
#
_symmetry.space_group_name_H-M   'P 1'
#
loop_
_entity.id
_entity.type
_entity.pdbx_description
1 polymer ?
#
loop_
_entity_poly.entity_id
_entity_poly.type
_entity_poly.pdbx_seq_one_letter_code
_entity_poly.pdbx_strand_id
1 'polypeptide(L)'
;MERMKHWIGTWSASPMNVWPGDAVLYGFHRQTVRQVVRVSTGGERLRLRLSNEYGASPIRIGAATVALAAKDGAVDAGSIRQVTFGGERQTDLAPGAPLLSDVVDLAVPDLGQIAISLYFPDFAPIETYHYEAQQTAYISEIGDFAGAAELPVQQTSTSRYFLSAVLVESGPDSGSLVCLGDSITDGFGSTVDGNARWPDRLAERFAKSGRLSGIGVLNQGIGGNRVLASRARGANALARFDRDVLGFPNVRWVSVLEGINDIGWPETMLAGRQEAVAVESLIAAYRQL
;
A
#
# COMPACT_ATOMS: atom_id res chain seq x y z
N MET A 1 15.96 19.60 13.63
CA MET A 1 14.63 18.95 13.51
C MET A 1 13.85 19.62 12.38
N GLU A 2 14.38 19.59 11.15
CA GLU A 2 13.96 20.44 10.02
C GLU A 2 13.81 19.65 8.70
N ARG A 3 13.93 18.31 8.73
CA ARG A 3 14.03 17.46 7.53
C ARG A 3 12.76 16.68 7.13
N MET A 4 11.61 16.93 7.77
CA MET A 4 10.34 16.26 7.43
C MET A 4 9.32 17.14 6.70
N LYS A 5 9.56 18.43 6.49
CA LYS A 5 8.52 19.36 6.01
C LYS A 5 8.12 19.20 4.54
N HIS A 6 8.70 18.26 3.79
CA HIS A 6 8.54 18.19 2.33
C HIS A 6 8.16 16.81 1.79
N TRP A 7 7.90 15.80 2.64
CA TRP A 7 7.44 14.50 2.15
C TRP A 7 5.91 14.47 2.06
N ILE A 8 5.38 13.90 0.97
CA ILE A 8 3.97 13.56 0.83
C ILE A 8 3.86 12.09 0.47
N GLY A 9 2.74 11.46 0.82
CA GLY A 9 2.41 10.17 0.25
C GLY A 9 1.88 10.33 -1.17
N THR A 10 2.38 9.50 -2.09
CA THR A 10 1.94 9.49 -3.50
C THR A 10 1.27 8.18 -3.92
N TRP A 11 1.47 7.12 -3.16
CA TRP A 11 0.80 5.85 -3.34
C TRP A 11 0.72 5.12 -1.99
N SER A 12 -0.34 4.36 -1.76
CA SER A 12 -0.48 3.50 -0.59
C SER A 12 -1.41 2.33 -0.83
N ALA A 13 -1.29 1.33 0.04
CA ALA A 13 -2.27 0.27 0.26
C ALA A 13 -2.25 -0.09 1.76
N SER A 14 -3.43 -0.15 2.40
CA SER A 14 -3.49 -0.43 3.84
C SER A 14 -3.03 -1.86 4.14
N PRO A 15 -2.13 -2.09 5.10
CA PRO A 15 -1.83 -3.43 5.57
C PRO A 15 -3.04 -4.04 6.29
N MET A 16 -3.26 -5.33 6.09
CA MET A 16 -4.30 -6.14 6.72
C MET A 16 -3.72 -7.48 7.21
N ASN A 17 -4.39 -8.06 8.20
CA ASN A 17 -4.21 -9.47 8.59
C ASN A 17 -4.73 -10.41 7.51
N VAL A 18 -4.27 -11.67 7.55
CA VAL A 18 -4.93 -12.76 6.82
C VAL A 18 -6.32 -12.99 7.42
N TRP A 19 -7.33 -12.99 6.56
CA TRP A 19 -8.69 -13.37 6.91
C TRP A 19 -8.95 -14.80 6.41
N PRO A 20 -9.62 -15.69 7.18
CA PRO A 20 -9.78 -17.10 6.78
C PRO A 20 -10.46 -17.34 5.42
N GLY A 21 -11.19 -16.36 4.89
CA GLY A 21 -11.81 -16.43 3.57
C GLY A 21 -10.86 -16.11 2.41
N ASP A 22 -9.66 -15.58 2.68
CA ASP A 22 -8.72 -15.14 1.65
C ASP A 22 -7.88 -16.33 1.14
N ALA A 23 -7.78 -16.45 -0.19
CA ALA A 23 -6.81 -17.36 -0.82
C ALA A 23 -5.43 -16.70 -0.85
N VAL A 24 -4.64 -16.89 0.20
CA VAL A 24 -3.32 -16.26 0.38
C VAL A 24 -2.17 -17.22 0.07
N LEU A 25 -1.05 -16.65 -0.39
CA LEU A 25 0.23 -17.38 -0.37
C LEU A 25 0.67 -17.53 1.09
N TYR A 26 1.30 -18.67 1.42
CA TYR A 26 1.77 -18.91 2.79
C TYR A 26 2.98 -18.03 3.19
N GLY A 27 3.81 -17.69 2.22
CA GLY A 27 5.02 -16.91 2.43
C GLY A 27 5.96 -17.00 1.25
N PHE A 28 7.14 -16.38 1.41
CA PHE A 28 8.23 -16.43 0.44
C PHE A 28 9.47 -17.05 1.07
N HIS A 29 10.25 -17.81 0.31
CA HIS A 29 11.51 -18.35 0.80
C HIS A 29 12.55 -18.37 -0.32
N ARG A 30 13.63 -17.60 -0.14
CA ARG A 30 14.70 -17.41 -1.13
C ARG A 30 14.15 -16.92 -2.47
N GLN A 31 13.17 -16.03 -2.45
CA GLN A 31 12.50 -15.51 -3.65
C GLN A 31 12.48 -13.99 -3.64
N THR A 32 12.43 -13.42 -4.83
CA THR A 32 12.22 -12.00 -5.07
C THR A 32 10.77 -11.73 -5.45
N VAL A 33 10.13 -10.80 -4.76
CA VAL A 33 8.79 -10.31 -5.08
C VAL A 33 8.91 -8.92 -5.68
N ARG A 34 8.43 -8.75 -6.92
CA ARG A 34 8.39 -7.47 -7.62
C ARG A 34 6.96 -6.96 -7.73
N GLN A 35 6.73 -5.74 -7.28
CA GLN A 35 5.41 -5.11 -7.21
C GLN A 35 5.45 -3.79 -7.98
N VAL A 36 4.61 -3.67 -9.01
CA VAL A 36 4.47 -2.43 -9.80
C VAL A 36 3.42 -1.56 -9.16
N VAL A 37 3.73 -0.29 -8.90
CA VAL A 37 2.79 0.70 -8.38
C VAL A 37 2.81 1.94 -9.28
N ARG A 38 1.65 2.57 -9.45
CA ARG A 38 1.53 3.86 -10.12
C ARG A 38 1.45 4.96 -9.07
N VAL A 39 2.41 5.88 -9.08
CA VAL A 39 2.39 7.06 -8.20
C VAL A 39 1.32 8.04 -8.67
N SER A 40 0.77 8.86 -7.77
CA SER A 40 -0.16 9.93 -8.16
C SER A 40 0.61 11.18 -8.61
N THR A 41 1.42 11.74 -7.70
CA THR A 41 2.38 12.82 -7.95
C THR A 41 3.80 12.26 -7.97
N GLY A 42 4.58 12.69 -8.95
CA GLY A 42 5.98 12.34 -9.12
C GLY A 42 6.93 13.11 -8.21
N GLY A 43 8.22 12.93 -8.41
CA GLY A 43 9.27 13.62 -7.67
C GLY A 43 10.66 13.09 -8.02
N GLU A 44 11.70 13.79 -7.56
CA GLU A 44 13.10 13.43 -7.80
C GLU A 44 13.64 12.39 -6.81
N ARG A 45 12.98 12.31 -5.64
CA ARG A 45 13.41 11.48 -4.52
C ARG A 45 12.21 10.81 -3.89
N LEU A 46 12.38 9.54 -3.55
CA LEU A 46 11.33 8.74 -2.94
C LEU A 46 11.79 8.00 -1.68
N ARG A 47 10.82 7.54 -0.89
CA ARG A 47 11.01 6.57 0.20
C ARG A 47 9.93 5.50 0.12
N LEU A 48 10.28 4.30 0.55
CA LEU A 48 9.36 3.17 0.65
C LEU A 48 8.97 2.94 2.10
N ARG A 49 7.68 2.76 2.36
CA ARG A 49 7.18 2.29 3.65
C ARG A 49 6.82 0.82 3.52
N LEU A 50 7.59 -0.02 4.20
CA LEU A 50 7.30 -1.44 4.36
C LEU A 50 6.49 -1.68 5.65
N SER A 51 5.77 -2.79 5.73
CA SER A 51 4.91 -3.10 6.88
C SER A 51 4.97 -4.57 7.27
N ASN A 52 5.17 -4.82 8.56
CA ASN A 52 4.95 -6.09 9.24
C ASN A 52 4.00 -5.89 10.44
N GLU A 53 3.06 -4.94 10.32
CA GLU A 53 2.22 -4.45 11.42
C GLU A 53 1.21 -5.47 11.97
N TYR A 54 0.92 -6.53 11.23
CA TYR A 54 0.12 -7.68 11.67
C TYR A 54 0.94 -8.95 11.91
N GLY A 55 2.25 -8.92 11.63
CA GLY A 55 3.12 -10.09 11.77
C GLY A 55 3.61 -10.30 13.20
N ALA A 56 3.78 -11.57 13.56
CA ALA A 56 4.24 -12.02 14.87
C ALA A 56 5.73 -12.36 14.91
N SER A 57 6.39 -12.43 13.75
CA SER A 57 7.82 -12.74 13.62
C SER A 57 8.57 -11.71 12.77
N PRO A 58 9.89 -11.50 12.99
CA PRO A 58 10.70 -10.65 12.14
C PRO A 58 10.75 -11.15 10.69
N ILE A 59 10.73 -10.23 9.72
CA ILE A 59 10.85 -10.54 8.29
C ILE A 59 12.17 -9.99 7.74
N ARG A 60 13.07 -10.87 7.31
CA ARG A 60 14.35 -10.50 6.71
C ARG A 60 14.17 -10.03 5.27
N ILE A 61 14.64 -8.83 4.96
CA ILE A 61 14.83 -8.32 3.60
C ILE A 61 16.32 -8.40 3.27
N GLY A 62 16.68 -9.31 2.35
CA GLY A 62 18.06 -9.54 1.93
C GLY A 62 18.53 -8.57 0.85
N ALA A 63 17.61 -8.01 0.07
CA ALA A 63 17.86 -6.93 -0.87
C ALA A 63 16.56 -6.22 -1.22
N ALA A 64 16.64 -4.93 -1.54
CA ALA A 64 15.51 -4.16 -2.04
C ALA A 64 15.96 -3.19 -3.14
N THR A 65 15.18 -3.08 -4.21
CA THR A 65 15.43 -2.13 -5.30
C THR A 65 14.15 -1.43 -5.73
N VAL A 66 14.32 -0.27 -6.36
CA VAL A 66 13.24 0.44 -7.06
C VAL A 66 13.74 0.89 -8.43
N ALA A 67 12.86 0.88 -9.42
CA ALA A 67 13.15 1.30 -10.79
C ALA A 67 11.87 1.80 -11.46
N LEU A 68 12.00 2.54 -12.57
CA LEU A 68 10.87 2.79 -13.47
C LEU A 68 10.39 1.46 -14.04
N ALA A 69 9.09 1.23 -13.98
CA ALA A 69 8.48 0.01 -14.48
C ALA A 69 8.45 -0.01 -16.01
N ALA A 70 8.69 -1.19 -16.57
CA ALA A 70 8.46 -1.51 -17.98
C ALA A 70 7.33 -2.55 -18.07
N LYS A 71 7.11 -3.10 -19.28
CA LYS A 71 6.04 -4.08 -19.51
C LYS A 71 6.27 -5.38 -18.72
N ASP A 72 5.17 -6.02 -18.35
CA ASP A 72 5.17 -7.40 -17.83
C ASP A 72 6.09 -7.64 -16.62
N GLY A 73 6.23 -6.63 -15.75
CA GLY A 73 7.08 -6.71 -14.55
C GLY A 73 8.57 -6.47 -14.79
N ALA A 74 8.97 -6.19 -16.03
CA ALA A 74 10.33 -5.72 -16.32
C ALA A 74 10.54 -4.28 -15.79
N VAL A 75 11.80 -3.85 -15.78
CA VAL A 75 12.19 -2.49 -15.37
C VAL A 75 13.16 -1.87 -16.35
N ASP A 76 13.20 -0.54 -16.41
CA ASP A 76 14.30 0.17 -17.08
C ASP A 76 15.59 -0.02 -16.29
N ALA A 77 16.53 -0.77 -16.86
CA ALA A 77 17.81 -1.11 -16.26
C ALA A 77 18.62 0.14 -15.82
N GLY A 78 18.55 1.25 -16.54
CA GLY A 78 19.25 2.49 -16.18
C GLY A 78 18.68 3.20 -14.95
N SER A 79 17.43 2.87 -14.61
CA SER A 79 16.69 3.47 -13.50
C SER A 79 16.76 2.65 -12.20
N ILE A 80 17.41 1.47 -12.21
CA ILE A 80 17.53 0.64 -11.01
C ILE A 80 18.32 1.38 -9.93
N ARG A 81 17.72 1.47 -8.74
CA ARG A 81 18.32 2.03 -7.54
C ARG A 81 18.23 1.04 -6.41
N GLN A 82 19.32 0.89 -5.68
CA GLN A 82 19.35 0.16 -4.42
C GLN A 82 18.55 0.94 -3.38
N VAL A 83 17.69 0.24 -2.64
CA VAL A 83 17.02 0.76 -1.44
C VAL A 83 17.85 0.32 -0.23
N THR A 84 18.08 1.25 0.69
CA THR A 84 18.79 0.99 1.95
C THR A 84 17.93 1.37 3.17
N PHE A 85 18.35 0.88 4.34
CA PHE A 85 17.68 1.11 5.62
C PHE A 85 18.74 1.46 6.67
N GLY A 86 18.83 2.72 7.05
CA GLY A 86 19.90 3.18 7.95
C GLY A 86 21.30 3.05 7.34
N GLY A 87 21.41 3.13 6.01
CA GLY A 87 22.63 2.93 5.23
C GLY A 87 22.90 1.48 4.81
N GLU A 88 22.17 0.51 5.36
CA GLU A 88 22.38 -0.91 5.10
C GLU A 88 21.51 -1.43 3.94
N ARG A 89 22.04 -2.36 3.15
CA ARG A 89 21.32 -3.00 2.02
C ARG A 89 20.27 -4.01 2.47
N GLN A 90 20.38 -4.46 3.72
CA GLN A 90 19.55 -5.51 4.30
C GLN A 90 18.96 -5.01 5.61
N THR A 91 17.80 -5.53 5.98
CA THR A 91 17.10 -5.12 7.19
C THR A 91 16.14 -6.21 7.66
N ASP A 92 15.66 -6.06 8.88
CA ASP A 92 14.62 -6.91 9.46
C ASP A 92 13.41 -6.03 9.79
N LEU A 93 12.24 -6.36 9.24
CA LEU A 93 11.00 -5.75 9.68
C LEU A 93 10.61 -6.36 11.01
N ALA A 94 10.65 -5.56 12.07
CA ALA A 94 10.20 -5.98 13.38
C ALA A 94 8.71 -6.37 13.36
N PRO A 95 8.30 -7.39 14.14
CA PRO A 95 6.89 -7.76 14.25
C PRO A 95 6.06 -6.61 14.82
N GLY A 96 4.85 -6.41 14.28
CA GLY A 96 3.94 -5.35 14.70
C GLY A 96 4.36 -3.93 14.30
N ALA A 97 5.39 -3.76 13.44
CA ALA A 97 5.95 -2.45 13.13
C ALA A 97 6.06 -2.17 11.62
N PRO A 98 5.96 -0.90 11.22
CA PRO A 98 6.36 -0.45 9.90
C PRO A 98 7.86 -0.14 9.84
N LEU A 99 8.39 -0.05 8.62
CA LEU A 99 9.76 0.38 8.36
C LEU A 99 9.79 1.37 7.20
N LEU A 100 10.50 2.49 7.37
CA LEU A 100 10.71 3.47 6.31
C LEU A 100 12.14 3.33 5.77
N SER A 101 12.28 3.28 4.45
CA SER A 101 13.60 3.26 3.80
C SER A 101 14.34 4.59 3.95
N ASP A 102 15.63 4.56 3.66
CA ASP A 102 16.38 5.76 3.36
C ASP A 102 15.85 6.42 2.06
N VAL A 103 16.32 7.64 1.79
CA VAL A 103 15.99 8.38 0.56
C VAL A 103 16.62 7.69 -0.64
N VAL A 104 15.85 7.54 -1.71
CA VAL A 104 16.31 7.03 -3.00
C VAL A 104 16.18 8.11 -4.07
N ASP A 105 17.29 8.42 -4.76
CA ASP A 105 17.31 9.37 -5.87
C ASP A 105 16.85 8.66 -7.16
N LEU A 106 15.57 8.86 -7.48
CA LEU A 106 14.91 8.33 -8.68
C LEU A 106 13.85 9.34 -9.13
N ALA A 107 14.08 9.95 -10.28
CA ALA A 107 13.09 10.81 -10.93
C ALA A 107 11.90 9.97 -11.42
N VAL A 108 10.71 10.27 -10.91
CA VAL A 108 9.45 9.63 -11.31
C VAL A 108 8.50 10.72 -11.78
N PRO A 109 7.92 10.62 -12.99
CA PRO A 109 6.91 11.58 -13.44
C PRO A 109 5.58 11.39 -12.71
N ASP A 110 4.73 12.42 -12.71
CA ASP A 110 3.32 12.28 -12.28
C ASP A 110 2.66 11.12 -13.03
N LEU A 111 1.88 10.31 -12.30
CA LEU A 111 1.24 9.10 -12.83
C LEU A 111 2.22 8.04 -13.36
N GLY A 112 3.52 8.18 -13.07
CA GLY A 112 4.56 7.23 -13.44
C GLY A 112 4.39 5.90 -12.71
N GLN A 113 4.90 4.83 -13.31
CA GLN A 113 4.94 3.51 -12.68
C GLN A 113 6.36 3.18 -12.24
N ILE A 114 6.47 2.68 -11.01
CA ILE A 114 7.71 2.15 -10.47
C ILE A 114 7.51 0.71 -10.06
N ALA A 115 8.57 -0.09 -10.19
CA ALA A 115 8.61 -1.45 -9.71
C ALA A 115 9.52 -1.52 -8.47
N ILE A 116 9.00 -2.09 -7.39
CA ILE A 116 9.74 -2.34 -6.16
C ILE A 116 10.02 -3.84 -6.08
N SER A 117 11.29 -4.22 -5.98
CA SER A 117 11.68 -5.63 -5.79
C SER A 117 12.19 -5.84 -4.37
N LEU A 118 11.66 -6.85 -3.68
CA LEU A 118 12.08 -7.25 -2.33
C LEU A 118 12.53 -8.71 -2.38
N TYR A 119 13.77 -8.99 -1.97
CA TYR A 119 14.30 -10.35 -1.84
C TYR A 119 14.20 -10.84 -0.39
N PHE A 120 13.62 -12.01 -0.22
CA PHE A 120 13.42 -12.68 1.07
C PHE A 120 14.36 -13.90 1.16
N PRO A 121 15.54 -13.79 1.80
CA PRO A 121 16.49 -14.90 1.90
C PRO A 121 16.00 -16.00 2.83
N ASP A 122 15.27 -15.62 3.88
CA ASP A 122 14.68 -16.53 4.86
C ASP A 122 13.17 -16.71 4.57
N PHE A 123 12.53 -17.60 5.32
CA PHE A 123 11.07 -17.75 5.21
C PHE A 123 10.37 -16.49 5.74
N ALA A 124 9.60 -15.84 4.88
CA ALA A 124 8.79 -14.66 5.18
C ALA A 124 7.31 -15.05 5.17
N PRO A 125 6.69 -15.40 6.31
CA PRO A 125 5.28 -15.76 6.37
C PRO A 125 4.40 -14.56 6.04
N ILE A 126 3.33 -14.78 5.28
CA ILE A 126 2.36 -13.74 4.97
C ILE A 126 1.34 -13.65 6.11
N GLU A 127 1.63 -12.74 7.04
CA GLU A 127 0.73 -12.36 8.13
C GLU A 127 0.28 -10.90 7.99
N THR A 128 1.12 -10.08 7.33
CA THR A 128 0.83 -8.70 6.92
C THR A 128 0.90 -8.60 5.40
N TYR A 129 -0.19 -8.17 4.78
CA TYR A 129 -0.26 -7.99 3.33
C TYR A 129 -1.43 -7.07 2.95
N HIS A 130 -1.72 -6.94 1.66
CA HIS A 130 -2.94 -6.31 1.20
C HIS A 130 -3.59 -7.15 0.09
N TYR A 131 -4.76 -7.74 0.36
CA TYR A 131 -5.38 -8.76 -0.47
C TYR A 131 -5.80 -8.27 -1.86
N GLU A 132 -6.65 -7.23 -1.94
CA GLU A 132 -7.32 -6.79 -3.17
C GLU A 132 -6.55 -5.69 -3.90
N ALA A 133 -5.25 -5.86 -4.12
CA ALA A 133 -4.44 -4.80 -4.72
C ALA A 133 -4.83 -4.45 -6.17
N GLN A 134 -5.56 -5.33 -6.86
CA GLN A 134 -5.96 -5.21 -8.28
C GLN A 134 -4.77 -4.90 -9.21
N GLN A 135 -3.61 -5.43 -8.84
CA GLN A 135 -2.34 -5.16 -9.50
C GLN A 135 -1.44 -6.39 -9.35
N THR A 136 -0.78 -6.75 -10.43
CA THR A 136 0.06 -7.94 -10.48
C THR A 136 1.32 -7.74 -9.61
N ALA A 137 1.56 -8.71 -8.73
CA ALA A 137 2.84 -8.96 -8.10
C ALA A 137 3.49 -10.16 -8.80
N TYR A 138 4.78 -10.03 -9.12
CA TYR A 138 5.57 -11.05 -9.79
C TYR A 138 6.50 -11.71 -8.77
N ILE A 139 6.44 -13.02 -8.67
CA ILE A 139 7.22 -13.82 -7.73
C ILE A 139 8.24 -14.61 -8.54
N SER A 140 9.52 -14.45 -8.23
CA SER A 140 10.59 -15.11 -8.96
C SER A 140 10.69 -16.60 -8.63
N GLU A 141 11.44 -17.32 -9.46
CA GLU A 141 12.11 -18.55 -9.03
C GLU A 141 13.04 -18.31 -7.82
N ILE A 142 13.62 -19.38 -7.27
CA ILE A 142 14.56 -19.28 -6.15
C ILE A 142 15.79 -18.46 -6.55
N GLY A 143 16.00 -17.33 -5.90
CA GLY A 143 17.17 -16.47 -6.07
C GLY A 143 16.93 -15.00 -5.70
N ASP A 144 18.05 -14.30 -5.51
CA ASP A 144 18.08 -12.84 -5.45
C ASP A 144 18.11 -12.28 -6.87
N PHE A 145 16.97 -11.76 -7.30
CA PHE A 145 16.78 -11.10 -8.59
C PHE A 145 16.35 -9.64 -8.39
N ALA A 146 16.59 -9.06 -7.20
CA ALA A 146 16.12 -7.71 -6.91
C ALA A 146 16.70 -6.68 -7.90
N GLY A 147 17.95 -6.84 -8.32
CA GLY A 147 18.62 -5.99 -9.30
C GLY A 147 18.44 -6.39 -10.77
N ALA A 148 17.65 -7.41 -11.09
CA ALA A 148 17.51 -7.90 -12.47
C ALA A 148 16.54 -7.03 -13.29
N ALA A 149 16.88 -6.69 -14.54
CA ALA A 149 15.97 -5.92 -15.40
C ALA A 149 14.68 -6.71 -15.71
N GLU A 150 14.83 -8.01 -15.97
CA GLU A 150 13.74 -8.96 -16.13
C GLU A 150 13.73 -9.93 -14.94
N LEU A 151 12.54 -10.25 -14.44
CA LEU A 151 12.38 -11.20 -13.34
C LEU A 151 12.11 -12.59 -13.91
N PRO A 152 12.81 -13.67 -13.50
CA PRO A 152 12.42 -15.03 -13.86
C PRO A 152 11.18 -15.42 -13.07
N VAL A 153 10.00 -15.10 -13.60
CA VAL A 153 8.71 -15.25 -12.90
C VAL A 153 8.31 -16.72 -12.79
N GLN A 154 8.14 -17.21 -11.57
CA GLN A 154 7.58 -18.52 -11.27
C GLN A 154 6.07 -18.45 -11.04
N GLN A 155 5.59 -17.37 -10.41
CA GLN A 155 4.20 -17.21 -10.02
C GLN A 155 3.80 -15.74 -10.02
N THR A 156 2.51 -15.47 -10.19
CA THR A 156 1.93 -14.15 -9.99
C THR A 156 0.83 -14.18 -8.91
N SER A 157 0.51 -13.00 -8.40
CA SER A 157 -0.59 -12.74 -7.47
C SER A 157 -1.16 -11.34 -7.74
N THR A 158 -2.36 -11.05 -7.22
CA THR A 158 -3.02 -9.74 -7.31
C THR A 158 -3.07 -9.00 -5.97
N SER A 159 -2.21 -9.40 -5.01
CA SER A 159 -2.05 -8.78 -3.69
C SER A 159 -0.77 -7.93 -3.59
N ARG A 160 -0.66 -7.11 -2.53
CA ARG A 160 0.62 -6.50 -2.11
C ARG A 160 1.21 -7.23 -0.91
N TYR A 161 2.53 -7.33 -0.90
CA TYR A 161 3.29 -8.03 0.13
C TYR A 161 4.30 -7.10 0.77
N PHE A 162 4.13 -6.86 2.07
CA PHE A 162 5.01 -6.03 2.92
C PHE A 162 5.25 -4.58 2.44
N LEU A 163 4.62 -4.12 1.35
CA LEU A 163 4.70 -2.75 0.83
C LEU A 163 3.39 -2.02 1.14
N SER A 164 3.50 -0.89 1.83
CA SER A 164 2.33 -0.14 2.32
C SER A 164 2.24 1.29 1.79
N ALA A 165 3.39 1.92 1.45
CA ALA A 165 3.36 3.24 0.83
C ALA A 165 4.63 3.58 0.06
N VAL A 166 4.48 4.57 -0.83
CA VAL A 166 5.56 5.31 -1.46
C VAL A 166 5.37 6.79 -1.11
N LEU A 167 6.43 7.39 -0.59
CA LEU A 167 6.50 8.82 -0.32
C LEU A 167 7.42 9.47 -1.34
N VAL A 168 7.10 10.69 -1.75
CA VAL A 168 7.98 11.53 -2.59
C VAL A 168 8.29 12.83 -1.89
N GLU A 169 9.47 13.36 -2.14
CA GLU A 169 9.80 14.72 -1.73
C GLU A 169 9.12 15.72 -2.67
N SER A 170 8.56 16.78 -2.10
CA SER A 170 7.63 17.70 -2.75
C SER A 170 7.78 19.13 -2.23
N GLY A 171 7.24 20.09 -2.99
CA GLY A 171 7.29 21.52 -2.65
C GLY A 171 6.42 21.90 -1.44
N PRO A 172 6.56 23.14 -0.92
CA PRO A 172 5.81 23.60 0.26
C PRO A 172 4.27 23.65 0.06
N ASP A 173 3.81 23.79 -1.18
CA ASP A 173 2.38 23.84 -1.51
C ASP A 173 1.75 22.45 -1.76
N SER A 174 2.56 21.38 -1.66
CA SER A 174 2.10 20.01 -1.81
C SER A 174 1.39 19.47 -0.56
N GLY A 175 0.69 18.36 -0.73
CA GLY A 175 0.04 17.61 0.35
C GLY A 175 -0.51 16.28 -0.17
N SER A 176 -1.11 15.50 0.73
CA SER A 176 -1.81 14.27 0.36
C SER A 176 -3.29 14.34 0.71
N LEU A 177 -4.10 13.73 -0.14
CA LEU A 177 -5.49 13.35 0.12
C LEU A 177 -5.54 11.83 0.37
N VAL A 178 -6.09 11.43 1.52
CA VAL A 178 -6.28 10.03 1.88
C VAL A 178 -7.72 9.59 1.59
N CYS A 179 -7.87 8.52 0.81
CA CYS A 179 -9.15 7.87 0.54
C CYS A 179 -9.33 6.69 1.50
N LEU A 180 -9.98 6.92 2.65
CA LEU A 180 -10.31 5.90 3.63
C LEU A 180 -11.61 5.20 3.24
N GLY A 181 -11.61 3.87 3.12
CA GLY A 181 -12.85 3.17 2.78
C GLY A 181 -12.80 1.65 2.75
N ASP A 182 -13.90 1.10 2.24
CA ASP A 182 -14.11 -0.33 2.05
C ASP A 182 -13.67 -0.81 0.64
N SER A 183 -14.19 -1.96 0.19
CA SER A 183 -13.92 -2.58 -1.11
C SER A 183 -14.17 -1.66 -2.30
N ILE A 184 -15.11 -0.71 -2.20
CA ILE A 184 -15.39 0.25 -3.27
C ILE A 184 -14.18 1.19 -3.46
N THR A 185 -13.56 1.59 -2.36
CA THR A 185 -12.35 2.42 -2.37
C THR A 185 -11.11 1.60 -2.68
N ASP A 186 -11.02 0.39 -2.13
CA ASP A 186 -9.92 -0.55 -2.37
C ASP A 186 -9.76 -0.84 -3.87
N GLY A 187 -10.89 -1.15 -4.52
CA GLY A 187 -10.94 -1.33 -5.96
C GLY A 187 -11.62 -2.62 -6.43
N PHE A 188 -12.42 -3.27 -5.59
CA PHE A 188 -13.06 -4.53 -5.94
C PHE A 188 -13.81 -4.43 -7.28
N GLY A 189 -13.55 -5.38 -8.18
CA GLY A 189 -14.11 -5.41 -9.53
C GLY A 189 -13.42 -4.50 -10.55
N SER A 190 -12.38 -3.75 -10.17
CA SER A 190 -11.51 -3.05 -11.14
C SER A 190 -10.75 -4.06 -12.00
N THR A 191 -10.47 -3.68 -13.25
CA THR A 191 -9.56 -4.44 -14.12
C THR A 191 -8.17 -4.50 -13.49
N VAL A 192 -7.62 -5.70 -13.32
CA VAL A 192 -6.25 -5.93 -12.86
C VAL A 192 -5.28 -5.18 -13.78
N ASP A 193 -4.30 -4.50 -13.19
CA ASP A 193 -3.30 -3.66 -13.89
C ASP A 193 -3.88 -2.44 -14.65
N GLY A 194 -5.21 -2.29 -14.69
CA GLY A 194 -5.89 -1.24 -15.44
C GLY A 194 -5.86 0.14 -14.81
N ASN A 195 -5.43 0.25 -13.54
CA ASN A 195 -5.42 1.50 -12.77
C ASN A 195 -6.76 2.26 -12.88
N ALA A 196 -7.87 1.54 -12.74
CA ALA A 196 -9.22 2.04 -13.01
C ALA A 196 -10.06 2.27 -11.75
N ARG A 197 -9.45 2.18 -10.56
CA ARG A 197 -10.11 2.44 -9.27
C ARG A 197 -10.50 3.90 -9.15
N TRP A 198 -11.48 4.25 -8.33
CA TRP A 198 -11.86 5.66 -8.22
C TRP A 198 -10.73 6.59 -7.70
N PRO A 199 -9.85 6.17 -6.77
CA PRO A 199 -8.70 6.99 -6.38
C PRO A 199 -7.68 7.18 -7.52
N ASP A 200 -7.51 6.16 -8.37
CA ASP A 200 -6.68 6.25 -9.59
C ASP A 200 -7.22 7.32 -10.57
N ARG A 201 -8.54 7.34 -10.78
CA ARG A 201 -9.20 8.34 -11.63
C ARG A 201 -9.14 9.73 -11.01
N LEU A 202 -9.17 9.83 -9.68
CA LEU A 202 -8.98 11.10 -8.99
C LEU A 202 -7.56 11.63 -9.20
N ALA A 203 -6.54 10.79 -9.05
CA ALA A 203 -5.14 11.16 -9.32
C ALA A 203 -4.96 11.68 -10.76
N GLU A 204 -5.57 11.01 -11.75
CA GLU A 204 -5.57 11.46 -13.15
C GLU A 204 -6.19 12.85 -13.35
N ARG A 205 -7.27 13.14 -12.61
CA ARG A 205 -7.92 14.47 -12.64
C ARG A 205 -7.06 15.53 -11.97
N PHE A 206 -6.40 15.20 -10.85
CA PHE A 206 -5.52 16.11 -10.13
C PHE A 206 -4.31 16.51 -10.97
N ALA A 207 -3.62 15.54 -11.57
CA ALA A 207 -2.49 15.77 -12.48
C ALA A 207 -2.87 16.69 -13.66
N LYS A 208 -4.08 16.53 -14.22
CA LYS A 208 -4.57 17.37 -15.34
C LYS A 208 -5.05 18.76 -14.91
N SER A 209 -5.30 19.00 -13.63
CA SER A 209 -5.90 20.25 -13.16
C SER A 209 -4.92 21.43 -13.05
N GLY A 210 -3.61 21.16 -13.08
CA GLY A 210 -2.54 22.14 -12.84
C GLY A 210 -2.47 22.63 -11.39
N ARG A 211 -3.58 23.11 -10.82
CA ARG A 211 -3.66 23.60 -9.42
C ARG A 211 -3.53 22.49 -8.39
N LEU A 212 -3.96 21.27 -8.71
CA LEU A 212 -3.95 20.12 -7.80
C LEU A 212 -2.89 19.06 -8.16
N SER A 213 -2.03 19.32 -9.16
CA SER A 213 -1.05 18.31 -9.62
C SER A 213 -0.04 17.92 -8.55
N GLY A 214 0.24 18.82 -7.61
CA GLY A 214 1.11 18.57 -6.44
C GLY A 214 0.44 17.83 -5.28
N ILE A 215 -0.80 17.34 -5.44
CA ILE A 215 -1.52 16.61 -4.39
C ILE A 215 -1.46 15.11 -4.65
N GLY A 216 -0.78 14.39 -3.75
CA GLY A 216 -0.77 12.93 -3.77
C GLY A 216 -2.12 12.34 -3.35
N VAL A 217 -2.52 11.24 -3.97
CA VAL A 217 -3.75 10.51 -3.66
C VAL A 217 -3.39 9.14 -3.09
N LEU A 218 -3.83 8.88 -1.86
CA LEU A 218 -3.52 7.67 -1.11
C LEU A 218 -4.76 6.78 -0.99
N ASN A 219 -4.68 5.56 -1.50
CA ASN A 219 -5.75 4.58 -1.32
C ASN A 219 -5.56 3.83 0.01
N GLN A 220 -6.52 3.98 0.91
CA GLN A 220 -6.60 3.26 2.19
C GLN A 220 -7.90 2.46 2.27
N GLY A 221 -8.36 1.96 1.12
CA GLY A 221 -9.42 1.00 0.99
C GLY A 221 -9.02 -0.35 1.57
N ILE A 222 -9.95 -1.02 2.24
CA ILE A 222 -9.82 -2.44 2.62
C ILE A 222 -11.14 -3.14 2.33
N GLY A 223 -11.12 -4.15 1.48
CA GLY A 223 -12.31 -4.94 1.19
C GLY A 223 -12.97 -5.53 2.45
N GLY A 224 -14.27 -5.27 2.61
CA GLY A 224 -15.02 -5.72 3.78
C GLY A 224 -14.66 -5.05 5.11
N ASN A 225 -13.89 -3.96 5.09
CA ASN A 225 -13.65 -3.16 6.29
C ASN A 225 -14.95 -2.50 6.77
N ARG A 226 -14.93 -2.11 8.04
CA ARG A 226 -16.08 -1.55 8.75
C ARG A 226 -15.61 -0.39 9.60
N VAL A 227 -16.52 0.53 9.91
CA VAL A 227 -16.24 1.68 10.77
C VAL A 227 -15.98 1.24 12.22
N LEU A 228 -16.75 0.28 12.73
CA LEU A 228 -16.79 -0.06 14.16
C LEU A 228 -16.28 -1.46 14.51
N ALA A 229 -16.27 -2.42 13.58
CA ALA A 229 -15.96 -3.82 13.87
C ALA A 229 -14.71 -4.31 13.14
N SER A 230 -13.80 -5.00 13.85
CA SER A 230 -12.52 -5.52 13.32
C SER A 230 -12.55 -7.03 13.04
N ARG A 231 -13.65 -7.56 12.49
CA ARG A 231 -13.83 -9.01 12.31
C ARG A 231 -13.22 -9.56 11.01
N ALA A 232 -13.15 -8.72 9.97
CA ALA A 232 -12.73 -9.11 8.64
C ALA A 232 -11.26 -8.73 8.39
N ARG A 233 -10.97 -8.20 7.20
CA ARG A 233 -9.65 -7.70 6.83
C ARG A 233 -9.38 -6.38 7.53
N GLY A 234 -8.24 -6.32 8.22
CA GLY A 234 -7.75 -5.12 8.88
C GLY A 234 -8.51 -4.75 10.16
N ALA A 235 -7.96 -3.77 10.89
CA ALA A 235 -8.65 -3.13 11.99
C ALA A 235 -9.81 -2.25 11.46
N ASN A 236 -10.83 -1.99 12.27
CA ASN A 236 -11.90 -1.06 11.90
C ASN A 236 -11.37 0.36 11.63
N ALA A 237 -12.17 1.17 10.94
CA ALA A 237 -11.78 2.52 10.51
C ALA A 237 -11.34 3.43 11.67
N LEU A 238 -12.05 3.41 12.82
CA LEU A 238 -11.65 4.18 14.00
C LEU A 238 -10.27 3.77 14.51
N ALA A 239 -10.04 2.46 14.62
CA ALA A 239 -8.80 1.92 15.17
C ALA A 239 -7.59 2.13 14.23
N ARG A 240 -7.82 2.21 12.91
CA ARG A 240 -6.75 2.41 11.93
C ARG A 240 -6.57 3.86 11.48
N PHE A 241 -7.42 4.80 11.91
CA PHE A 241 -7.40 6.17 11.40
C PHE A 241 -6.05 6.86 11.61
N ASP A 242 -5.49 6.78 12.82
CA ASP A 242 -4.16 7.34 13.11
C ASP A 242 -3.07 6.73 12.23
N ARG A 243 -3.10 5.40 12.02
CA ARG A 243 -2.09 4.68 11.23
C ARG A 243 -2.22 4.97 9.73
N ASP A 244 -3.44 4.88 9.21
CA ASP A 244 -3.73 4.88 7.77
C ASP A 244 -4.03 6.28 7.22
N VAL A 245 -4.35 7.25 8.08
CA VAL A 245 -4.60 8.64 7.67
C VAL A 245 -3.55 9.58 8.26
N LEU A 246 -3.50 9.70 9.59
CA LEU A 246 -2.67 10.73 10.24
C LEU A 246 -1.17 10.38 10.27
N GLY A 247 -0.82 9.10 10.09
CA GLY A 247 0.54 8.60 10.05
C GLY A 247 1.31 8.97 8.78
N PHE A 248 0.62 9.50 7.78
CA PHE A 248 1.24 10.00 6.56
C PHE A 248 1.73 11.45 6.75
N PRO A 249 2.90 11.81 6.21
CA PRO A 249 3.37 13.19 6.28
C PRO A 249 2.50 14.08 5.38
N ASN A 250 2.24 15.31 5.86
CA ASN A 250 1.59 16.36 5.10
C ASN A 250 0.21 15.97 4.50
N VAL A 251 -0.57 15.15 5.22
CA VAL A 251 -1.99 14.96 4.88
C VAL A 251 -2.74 16.27 5.11
N ARG A 252 -3.49 16.69 4.09
CA ARG A 252 -4.31 17.91 4.13
C ARG A 252 -5.78 17.63 3.95
N TRP A 253 -6.14 16.46 3.41
CA TRP A 253 -7.51 16.09 3.13
C TRP A 253 -7.74 14.60 3.38
N VAL A 254 -8.98 14.27 3.76
CA VAL A 254 -9.47 12.90 3.84
C VAL A 254 -10.80 12.81 3.10
N SER A 255 -10.98 11.74 2.34
CA SER A 255 -12.26 11.31 1.79
C SER A 255 -12.64 10.02 2.48
N VAL A 256 -13.81 10.00 3.14
CA VAL A 256 -14.33 8.82 3.83
C VAL A 256 -15.47 8.22 3.01
N LEU A 257 -15.28 7.00 2.54
CA LEU A 257 -16.30 6.17 1.90
C LEU A 257 -16.23 4.77 2.50
N GLU A 258 -16.83 4.63 3.67
CA GLU A 258 -16.77 3.45 4.54
C GLU A 258 -18.14 3.28 5.21
N GLY A 259 -18.50 2.05 5.62
CA GLY A 259 -19.69 1.79 6.45
C GLY A 259 -20.82 1.04 5.76
N ILE A 260 -20.72 0.77 4.45
CA ILE A 260 -21.71 -0.08 3.77
C ILE A 260 -21.74 -1.50 4.36
N ASN A 261 -20.58 -2.00 4.82
CA ASN A 261 -20.46 -3.31 5.45
C ASN A 261 -21.03 -3.31 6.88
N ASP A 262 -20.99 -2.18 7.60
CA ASP A 262 -21.66 -2.06 8.91
C ASP A 262 -23.18 -2.17 8.80
N ILE A 263 -23.75 -1.67 7.70
CA ILE A 263 -25.18 -1.66 7.44
C ILE A 263 -25.63 -2.97 6.77
N GLY A 264 -24.89 -3.44 5.78
CA GLY A 264 -25.33 -4.50 4.87
C GLY A 264 -24.94 -5.93 5.26
N TRP A 265 -23.95 -6.12 6.14
CA TRP A 265 -23.53 -7.47 6.54
C TRP A 265 -24.33 -8.10 7.68
N PRO A 266 -24.83 -7.36 8.69
CA PRO A 266 -25.60 -7.97 9.76
C PRO A 266 -26.77 -8.80 9.20
N GLU A 267 -27.01 -9.96 9.81
CA GLU A 267 -28.03 -10.94 9.35
C GLU A 267 -27.69 -11.63 8.01
N THR A 268 -26.40 -11.70 7.65
CA THR A 268 -25.89 -12.47 6.50
C THR A 268 -24.86 -13.52 6.94
N MET A 269 -24.30 -14.28 6.00
CA MET A 269 -23.19 -15.20 6.27
C MET A 269 -21.90 -14.50 6.73
N LEU A 270 -21.78 -13.18 6.50
CA LEU A 270 -20.59 -12.40 6.84
C LEU A 270 -20.62 -11.86 8.28
N ALA A 271 -21.82 -11.58 8.82
CA ALA A 271 -21.99 -11.07 10.19
C ALA A 271 -23.34 -11.47 10.80
N GLY A 272 -23.33 -11.83 12.08
CA GLY A 272 -24.55 -12.22 12.80
C GLY A 272 -25.41 -11.01 13.19
N ARG A 273 -26.67 -11.25 13.60
CA ARG A 273 -27.61 -10.19 14.03
C ARG A 273 -27.07 -9.33 15.17
N GLN A 274 -26.29 -9.93 16.07
CA GLN A 274 -25.64 -9.25 17.19
C GLN A 274 -24.60 -8.20 16.77
N GLU A 275 -24.20 -8.18 15.50
CA GLU A 275 -23.27 -7.20 14.93
C GLU A 275 -23.98 -6.05 14.21
N ALA A 276 -25.31 -5.99 14.29
CA ALA A 276 -26.10 -4.87 13.81
C ALA A 276 -25.70 -3.60 14.56
N VAL A 277 -25.40 -2.54 13.81
CA VAL A 277 -24.95 -1.26 14.34
C VAL A 277 -26.13 -0.30 14.40
N ALA A 278 -26.35 0.30 15.57
CA ALA A 278 -27.31 1.39 15.69
C ALA A 278 -26.86 2.61 14.87
N VAL A 279 -27.78 3.29 14.19
CA VAL A 279 -27.48 4.45 13.34
C VAL A 279 -26.73 5.52 14.12
N GLU A 280 -27.11 5.75 15.38
CA GLU A 280 -26.49 6.72 16.29
C GLU A 280 -25.03 6.38 16.57
N SER A 281 -24.69 5.10 16.71
CA SER A 281 -23.31 4.64 16.91
C SER A 281 -22.45 4.92 15.68
N LEU A 282 -23.00 4.70 14.48
CA LEU A 282 -22.28 4.96 13.24
C LEU A 282 -22.08 6.47 13.02
N ILE A 283 -23.10 7.29 13.31
CA ILE A 283 -22.98 8.76 13.29
C ILE A 283 -21.93 9.24 14.31
N ALA A 284 -21.92 8.70 15.52
CA ALA A 284 -20.93 9.04 16.53
C ALA A 284 -19.50 8.69 16.07
N ALA A 285 -19.32 7.53 15.43
CA ALA A 285 -18.05 7.11 14.88
C ALA A 285 -17.55 8.06 13.77
N TYR A 286 -18.41 8.44 12.82
CA TYR A 286 -18.02 9.41 11.79
C TYR A 286 -17.68 10.80 12.34
N ARG A 287 -18.26 11.20 13.49
CA ARG A 287 -17.89 12.46 14.18
C ARG A 287 -16.57 12.35 14.92
N GLN A 288 -16.13 11.14 15.26
CA GLN A 288 -14.87 10.88 15.95
C GLN A 288 -13.69 10.83 14.97
N LEU A 289 -13.90 10.29 13.77
CA LEU A 289 -12.97 10.39 12.64
C LEU A 289 -12.75 11.87 12.24
#